data_AF-A0A3C0IVR4-F1
#
_entry.id   AF-A0A3C0IVR4-F1
#
_cell.length_a   1.000
_cell.length_b   1.000
_cell.length_c   1.000
_cell.angle_alpha   90.00
_cell.angle_beta   90.00
_cell.angle_gamma   90.00
#
_symmetry.space_group_name_H-M   'P 1'
#
loop_
_entity.id
_entity.type
_entity.pdbx_description
1 polymer ?
#
loop_
_entity_poly.entity_id
_entity_poly.type
_entity_poly.pdbx_seq_one_letter_code
_entity_poly.pdbx_strand_id
1 'polypeptide(L)'
;LEGKADRAFALLRPPGHHAMRIVHGSRGFCNVNNEAIMVEHIRSVYGADKRIAIVDTDAHHADGTQDIFYNDPGVLHISLHQDGRTLYPGTGFANERGGPAAYGMTINVPLPPGTGDPGMLYVMDHLVLPVL
;
A
#
# COMPACT_ATOMS: atom_id res chain seq x y z
N LEU A 1 -14.47 9.58 -9.20
CA LEU A 1 -14.58 10.88 -8.50
C LEU A 1 -15.70 11.77 -9.03
N GLU A 2 -16.36 11.40 -10.14
CA GLU A 2 -17.49 12.13 -10.74
C GLU A 2 -18.84 12.03 -9.97
N GLY A 3 -18.87 11.45 -8.77
CA GLY A 3 -20.09 11.32 -7.97
C GLY A 3 -21.12 10.28 -8.47
N LYS A 4 -20.74 9.39 -9.39
CA LYS A 4 -21.64 8.32 -9.91
C LYS A 4 -21.95 7.23 -8.88
N ALA A 5 -21.11 7.06 -7.86
CA ALA A 5 -21.29 6.14 -6.75
C ALA A 5 -20.50 6.64 -5.53
N ASP A 6 -20.97 6.37 -4.32
CA ASP A 6 -20.29 6.74 -3.08
C ASP A 6 -19.05 5.90 -2.81
N ARG A 7 -19.08 4.62 -3.21
CA ARG A 7 -18.01 3.63 -3.02
C ARG A 7 -17.99 2.66 -4.19
N ALA A 8 -16.82 2.08 -4.45
CA ALA A 8 -16.63 1.08 -5.50
C ALA A 8 -15.78 -0.08 -4.98
N PHE A 9 -16.02 -1.27 -5.53
CA PHE A 9 -15.19 -2.45 -5.34
C PHE A 9 -14.80 -3.00 -6.72
N ALA A 10 -13.51 -3.21 -6.94
CA ALA A 10 -13.00 -3.71 -8.21
C ALA A 10 -12.45 -5.13 -8.04
N LEU A 11 -13.07 -6.10 -8.70
CA LEU A 11 -12.60 -7.49 -8.70
C LEU A 11 -11.60 -7.69 -9.85
N LEU A 12 -10.33 -7.40 -9.56
CA LEU A 12 -9.26 -7.40 -10.56
C LEU A 12 -8.37 -8.65 -10.44
N ARG A 13 -7.88 -9.15 -11.58
CA ARG A 13 -6.87 -10.21 -11.64
C ARG A 13 -6.05 -10.05 -12.93
N PRO A 14 -4.71 -10.19 -12.91
CA PRO A 14 -3.83 -10.49 -11.76
C PRO A 14 -3.74 -9.35 -10.72
N PRO A 15 -3.20 -9.60 -9.51
CA PRO A 15 -2.93 -8.56 -8.50
C PRO A 15 -1.83 -7.59 -8.97
N GLY A 16 -1.55 -6.54 -8.17
CA GLY A 16 -0.61 -5.50 -8.57
C GLY A 16 0.39 -5.00 -7.51
N HIS A 17 0.12 -5.13 -6.21
CA HIS A 17 0.87 -4.43 -5.16
C HIS A 17 2.36 -4.82 -5.01
N HIS A 18 2.80 -5.93 -5.61
CA HIS A 18 4.21 -6.34 -5.66
C HIS A 18 4.97 -5.85 -6.89
N ALA A 19 4.27 -5.29 -7.88
CA ALA A 19 4.92 -4.76 -9.08
C ALA A 19 5.59 -3.42 -8.74
N MET A 20 6.91 -3.41 -8.75
CA MET A 20 7.75 -2.23 -8.49
C MET A 20 7.83 -1.32 -9.72
N ARG A 21 8.39 -0.12 -9.55
CA ARG A 21 8.63 0.82 -10.65
C ARG A 21 9.62 0.28 -11.68
N ILE A 22 10.68 -0.35 -11.18
CA ILE A 22 11.74 -0.96 -11.99
C ILE A 22 12.03 -2.34 -11.41
N VAL A 23 11.69 -3.39 -12.16
CA VAL A 23 12.00 -4.77 -11.78
C VAL A 23 12.10 -5.65 -13.02
N HIS A 24 12.92 -6.70 -12.94
CA HIS A 24 12.96 -7.75 -13.95
C HIS A 24 11.82 -8.75 -13.73
N GLY A 25 10.95 -8.90 -14.74
CA GLY A 25 9.86 -9.87 -14.70
C GLY A 25 8.74 -9.51 -13.72
N SER A 26 7.93 -10.51 -13.37
CA SER A 26 6.84 -10.37 -12.40
C SER A 26 7.29 -10.71 -10.98
N ARG A 27 6.62 -10.11 -9.98
CA ARG A 27 6.84 -10.38 -8.55
C ARG A 27 5.50 -10.69 -7.89
N GLY A 28 5.42 -11.76 -7.09
CA GLY A 28 4.19 -12.16 -6.40
C GLY A 28 2.95 -12.20 -7.32
N PHE A 29 3.09 -12.75 -8.52
CA PHE A 29 2.05 -12.78 -9.57
C PHE A 29 1.61 -11.41 -10.14
N CYS A 30 2.23 -10.32 -9.70
CA CYS A 30 1.96 -8.96 -10.15
C CYS A 30 2.86 -8.61 -11.35
N ASN A 31 2.25 -8.19 -12.46
CA ASN A 31 2.96 -7.72 -13.67
C ASN A 31 2.91 -6.19 -13.81
N VAL A 32 1.82 -5.58 -13.36
CA VAL A 32 1.60 -4.12 -13.35
C VAL A 32 1.03 -3.73 -12.00
N ASN A 33 1.36 -2.53 -11.52
CA ASN A 33 0.83 -2.06 -10.24
C ASN A 33 -0.49 -1.31 -10.45
N ASN A 34 -1.61 -2.03 -10.22
CA ASN A 34 -2.96 -1.50 -10.40
C ASN A 34 -3.23 -0.26 -9.53
N GLU A 35 -2.71 -0.25 -8.29
CA GLU A 35 -2.88 0.88 -7.35
C GLU A 35 -2.16 2.12 -7.84
N ALA A 36 -0.90 1.96 -8.28
CA ALA A 36 -0.12 3.07 -8.81
C ALA A 36 -0.75 3.65 -10.08
N ILE A 37 -1.21 2.80 -11.00
CA ILE A 37 -1.93 3.24 -12.21
C ILE A 37 -3.20 4.03 -11.83
N MET A 38 -3.97 3.55 -10.86
CA MET A 38 -5.16 4.24 -10.38
C MET A 38 -4.82 5.61 -9.79
N VAL A 39 -3.81 5.69 -8.92
CA VAL A 39 -3.35 6.94 -8.28
C VAL A 39 -2.93 7.97 -9.32
N GLU A 40 -2.09 7.58 -10.27
CA GLU A 40 -1.60 8.48 -11.32
C GLU A 40 -2.70 8.86 -12.31
N HIS A 41 -3.65 7.96 -12.59
CA HIS A 41 -4.83 8.31 -13.36
C HIS A 41 -5.70 9.36 -12.63
N ILE A 42 -5.92 9.19 -11.32
CA ILE A 42 -6.65 10.17 -10.52
C ILE A 42 -5.95 11.53 -10.56
N ARG A 43 -4.63 11.56 -10.38
CA ARG A 43 -3.86 12.81 -10.39
C ARG A 43 -3.85 13.50 -11.75
N SER A 44 -3.70 12.75 -12.83
CA SER A 44 -3.70 13.31 -14.19
C SER A 44 -5.06 13.90 -14.59
N VAL A 45 -6.17 13.30 -14.15
CA VAL A 45 -7.53 13.73 -14.53
C VAL A 45 -8.11 14.77 -13.56
N TYR A 46 -7.84 14.63 -12.26
CA TYR A 46 -8.51 15.41 -11.22
C TYR A 46 -7.58 16.39 -10.46
N GLY A 47 -6.28 16.41 -10.76
CA GLY A 47 -5.30 17.34 -10.20
C GLY A 47 -4.07 16.65 -9.61
N ALA A 48 -2.87 17.14 -9.96
CA ALA A 48 -1.61 16.52 -9.53
C ALA A 48 -1.37 16.60 -8.00
N ASP A 49 -2.04 17.52 -7.32
CA ASP A 49 -1.96 17.77 -5.88
C ASP A 49 -2.90 16.86 -5.05
N LYS A 50 -3.66 15.97 -5.70
CA LYS A 50 -4.53 15.03 -4.99
C LYS A 50 -3.71 14.15 -4.04
N ARG A 51 -4.10 14.22 -2.77
CA ARG A 51 -3.59 13.35 -1.70
C ARG A 51 -4.42 12.09 -1.62
N ILE A 52 -3.75 10.94 -1.56
CA ILE A 52 -4.38 9.62 -1.58
C ILE A 52 -3.80 8.80 -0.43
N ALA A 53 -4.66 8.10 0.30
CA ALA A 53 -4.25 7.07 1.25
C ALA A 53 -4.51 5.68 0.65
N ILE A 54 -3.50 4.81 0.73
CA ILE A 54 -3.58 3.40 0.38
C ILE A 54 -3.44 2.62 1.68
N VAL A 55 -4.48 1.87 2.03
CA VAL A 55 -4.45 0.92 3.15
C VAL A 55 -4.46 -0.48 2.55
N ASP A 56 -3.30 -1.13 2.55
CA ASP A 56 -3.14 -2.50 2.08
C ASP A 56 -3.29 -3.47 3.27
N THR A 57 -4.20 -4.44 3.10
CA THR A 57 -4.54 -5.48 4.08
C THR A 57 -4.28 -6.89 3.55
N ASP A 58 -3.64 -7.03 2.38
CA ASP A 58 -3.09 -8.31 1.94
C ASP A 58 -2.06 -8.80 2.96
N ALA A 59 -2.02 -10.11 3.19
CA ALA A 59 -1.11 -10.69 4.18
C ALA A 59 0.37 -10.46 3.86
N HIS A 60 0.73 -10.14 2.61
CA HIS A 60 2.09 -9.84 2.17
C HIS A 60 2.32 -8.33 2.10
N HIS A 61 3.56 -7.92 2.36
CA HIS A 61 3.93 -6.51 2.22
C HIS A 61 3.79 -6.03 0.76
N ALA A 62 3.15 -4.87 0.59
CA ALA A 62 2.94 -4.15 -0.66
C ALA A 62 4.22 -3.49 -1.20
N ASP A 63 5.28 -4.27 -1.38
CA ASP A 63 6.63 -3.80 -1.69
C ASP A 63 6.74 -3.00 -3.00
N GLY A 64 5.88 -3.28 -3.98
CA GLY A 64 5.79 -2.54 -5.23
C GLY A 64 5.16 -1.15 -5.06
N THR A 65 4.04 -1.09 -4.34
CA THR A 65 3.36 0.19 -4.06
C THR A 65 4.24 1.08 -3.18
N GLN A 66 4.88 0.51 -2.16
CA GLN A 66 5.88 1.22 -1.36
C GLN A 66 7.03 1.75 -2.23
N ASP A 67 7.64 0.94 -3.10
CA ASP A 67 8.73 1.38 -3.97
C ASP A 67 8.34 2.58 -4.86
N ILE A 68 7.13 2.54 -5.45
CA ILE A 68 6.65 3.59 -6.35
C ILE A 68 6.43 4.91 -5.61
N PHE A 69 5.85 4.87 -4.41
CA PHE A 69 5.46 6.08 -3.67
C PHE A 69 6.40 6.45 -2.52
N TYR A 70 7.52 5.74 -2.34
CA TYR A 70 8.41 5.93 -1.20
C TYR A 70 8.84 7.38 -0.98
N ASN A 71 8.99 8.17 -2.06
CA ASN A 71 9.40 9.59 -2.00
C ASN A 71 8.26 10.58 -2.27
N ASP A 72 7.01 10.13 -2.31
CA ASP A 72 5.85 10.96 -2.66
C ASP A 72 5.12 11.47 -1.41
N PRO A 73 5.16 12.77 -1.07
CA PRO A 73 4.48 13.29 0.11
C PRO A 73 2.95 13.34 -0.01
N GLY A 74 2.40 13.11 -1.21
CA GLY A 74 0.97 13.10 -1.47
C GLY A 74 0.34 11.71 -1.42
N VAL A 75 1.11 10.65 -1.19
CA VAL A 75 0.58 9.29 -1.01
C VAL A 75 0.95 8.76 0.38
N LEU A 76 -0.06 8.56 1.22
CA LEU A 76 0.10 7.85 2.48
C LEU A 76 -0.07 6.34 2.20
N HIS A 77 1.00 5.58 2.36
CA HIS A 77 1.02 4.13 2.21
C HIS A 77 1.02 3.46 3.58
N ILE A 78 -0.01 2.68 3.89
CA ILE A 78 -0.10 1.87 5.10
C ILE A 78 -0.24 0.41 4.67
N SER A 79 0.69 -0.45 5.09
CA SER A 79 0.63 -1.88 4.80
C SER A 79 0.60 -2.69 6.10
N LEU A 80 -0.44 -3.51 6.25
CA LEU A 80 -0.63 -4.44 7.35
C LEU A 80 -0.38 -5.85 6.82
N HIS A 81 0.74 -6.46 7.18
CA HIS A 81 1.19 -7.71 6.60
C HIS A 81 1.86 -8.59 7.66
N GLN A 82 1.94 -9.89 7.41
CA GLN A 82 2.78 -10.76 8.23
C GLN A 82 4.24 -10.35 8.05
N ASP A 83 4.99 -10.32 9.15
CA ASP A 83 6.38 -9.92 9.18
C ASP A 83 7.23 -10.58 8.08
N GLY A 84 7.92 -9.75 7.29
CA GLY A 84 8.73 -10.18 6.14
C GLY A 84 9.82 -11.20 6.49
N ARG A 85 10.25 -11.32 7.74
CA ARG A 85 11.17 -12.40 8.16
C ARG A 85 10.55 -13.79 8.08
N THR A 86 9.22 -13.86 7.98
CA THR A 86 8.43 -15.09 8.05
C THR A 86 7.50 -15.30 6.86
N LEU A 87 7.32 -14.28 6.00
CA LEU A 87 6.48 -14.37 4.81
C LEU A 87 7.12 -13.62 3.63
N TYR A 88 6.81 -14.07 2.41
CA TYR A 88 7.09 -13.29 1.20
C TYR A 88 6.50 -11.87 1.35
N PRO A 89 7.14 -10.80 0.82
CA PRO A 89 8.35 -10.76 -0.01
C PRO A 89 9.68 -10.60 0.72
N GLY A 90 9.70 -10.63 2.06
CA GLY A 90 10.94 -10.39 2.82
C GLY A 90 11.23 -8.93 3.15
N THR A 91 10.26 -8.02 2.96
CA THR A 91 10.39 -6.56 3.18
C THR A 91 9.24 -6.05 4.03
N GLY A 92 9.15 -4.73 4.26
CA GLY A 92 8.06 -4.12 5.04
C GLY A 92 8.42 -3.88 6.50
N PHE A 93 9.66 -3.49 6.77
CA PHE A 93 10.10 -3.27 8.16
C PHE A 93 9.58 -1.93 8.70
N ALA A 94 9.29 -1.86 10.01
CA ALA A 94 8.74 -0.67 10.66
C ALA A 94 9.68 0.57 10.65
N ASN A 95 10.96 0.39 10.30
CA ASN A 95 11.92 1.48 10.11
C ASN A 95 11.94 2.06 8.68
N GLU A 96 11.26 1.41 7.72
CA GLU A 96 11.04 1.93 6.38
C GLU A 96 9.88 2.94 6.42
N ARG A 97 10.22 4.23 6.54
CA ARG A 97 9.25 5.30 6.86
C ARG A 97 9.05 6.32 5.75
N GLY A 98 9.37 5.94 4.52
CA GLY A 98 9.40 6.85 3.38
C GLY A 98 10.78 7.49 3.21
N GLY A 99 10.98 8.05 2.03
CA GLY A 99 12.20 8.69 1.60
C GLY A 99 12.27 10.17 2.00
N PRO A 100 13.36 10.87 1.63
CA PRO A 100 13.67 12.20 2.16
C PRO A 100 12.57 13.25 1.96
N ALA A 101 11.77 13.15 0.90
CA ALA A 101 10.69 14.09 0.61
C ALA A 101 9.33 13.68 1.21
N ALA A 102 9.22 12.49 1.80
CA ALA A 102 7.95 11.88 2.22
C ALA A 102 8.09 11.09 3.53
N TYR A 103 8.99 11.53 4.42
CA TYR A 103 9.17 10.87 5.73
C TYR A 103 7.86 10.89 6.53
N GLY A 104 7.45 9.73 7.02
CA GLY A 104 6.18 9.51 7.71
C GLY A 104 5.01 9.14 6.79
N MET A 105 5.19 9.13 5.46
CA MET A 105 4.14 8.76 4.49
C MET A 105 4.16 7.27 4.13
N THR A 106 5.03 6.49 4.75
CA THR A 106 5.02 5.02 4.68
C THR A 106 4.97 4.47 6.09
N ILE A 107 3.96 3.65 6.36
CA ILE A 107 3.73 3.01 7.66
C ILE A 107 3.59 1.51 7.42
N ASN A 108 4.63 0.77 7.79
CA ASN A 108 4.61 -0.69 7.77
C ASN A 108 4.26 -1.24 9.14
N VAL A 109 3.30 -2.17 9.17
CA VAL A 109 2.88 -2.89 10.37
C VAL A 109 3.20 -4.37 10.17
N PRO A 110 4.45 -4.80 10.44
CA PRO A 110 4.82 -6.21 10.37
C PRO A 110 4.23 -6.95 11.57
N LEU A 111 3.26 -7.83 11.30
CA LEU A 111 2.49 -8.57 12.29
C LEU A 111 3.07 -9.97 12.51
N PRO A 112 3.02 -10.51 13.74
CA PRO A 112 3.43 -11.88 14.01
C PRO A 112 2.60 -12.89 13.19
N PRO A 113 3.20 -14.03 12.78
CA PRO A 113 2.46 -15.14 12.19
C PRO A 113 1.28 -15.56 13.05
N GLY A 114 0.13 -15.84 12.41
CA GLY A 114 -1.10 -16.24 13.09
C GLY A 114 -1.90 -15.09 13.69
N THR A 115 -1.56 -13.82 13.39
CA THR A 115 -2.41 -12.67 13.72
C THR A 115 -3.76 -12.82 13.00
N GLY A 116 -4.83 -12.98 13.77
CA GLY A 116 -6.21 -13.03 13.28
C GLY A 116 -6.99 -11.76 13.58
N ASP A 117 -8.31 -11.86 13.50
CA ASP A 117 -9.24 -10.72 13.59
C ASP A 117 -8.98 -9.78 14.78
N PRO A 118 -8.75 -10.23 16.03
CA PRO A 118 -8.54 -9.30 17.15
C PRO A 118 -7.31 -8.42 16.98
N GLY A 119 -6.22 -8.98 16.43
CA GLY A 119 -5.00 -8.22 16.17
C GLY A 119 -5.17 -7.26 15.01
N MET A 120 -5.90 -7.67 13.98
CA MET A 120 -6.21 -6.80 12.83
C MET A 120 -7.09 -5.62 13.22
N LEU A 121 -8.17 -5.87 13.98
CA LEU A 121 -9.05 -4.83 14.50
C LEU A 121 -8.30 -3.85 15.42
N TYR A 122 -7.42 -4.35 16.29
CA TYR A 122 -6.59 -3.49 17.14
C TYR A 122 -5.75 -2.50 16.32
N VAL A 123 -5.12 -2.97 15.24
CA VAL A 123 -4.33 -2.09 14.36
C VAL A 123 -5.23 -1.12 13.60
N MET A 124 -6.38 -1.56 13.12
CA MET A 124 -7.34 -0.69 12.43
C MET A 124 -7.81 0.45 13.35
N ASP A 125 -8.24 0.13 14.57
CA ASP A 125 -8.83 1.10 15.50
C ASP A 125 -7.80 2.02 16.15
N HIS A 126 -6.58 1.54 16.40
CA HIS A 126 -5.56 2.28 17.17
C HIS A 126 -4.40 2.80 16.33
N LEU A 127 -4.31 2.47 15.05
CA LEU A 127 -3.29 2.99 14.14
C LEU A 127 -3.87 3.50 12.83
N VAL A 128 -4.59 2.68 12.06
CA VAL A 128 -5.02 3.08 10.71
C VAL A 128 -6.02 4.23 10.76
N LEU A 129 -7.13 4.08 11.48
CA LEU A 129 -8.17 5.11 11.56
C LEU A 129 -7.69 6.42 12.21
N PRO A 130 -6.87 6.42 13.28
CA PRO A 130 -6.31 7.66 13.82
C PRO A 130 -5.33 8.40 12.91
N VAL A 131 -4.68 7.70 11.96
CA VAL A 131 -3.73 8.30 11.02
C VAL A 131 -4.44 8.93 9.82
N LEU A 132 -5.56 8.34 9.36
CA LEU A 132 -6.37 8.83 8.24
C LEU A 132 -7.17 10.09 8.59
#